data_AF-A0A563DVL5-F1
#
_entry.id   AF-A0A563DVL5-F1
#
_cell.length_a   1.000
_cell.length_b   1.000
_cell.length_c   1.000
_cell.angle_alpha   90.00
_cell.angle_beta   90.00
_cell.angle_gamma   90.00
#
_symmetry.space_group_name_H-M   'P 1'
#
loop_
_entity.id
_entity.type
_entity.pdbx_description
1 polymer ?
#
loop_
_entity_poly.entity_id
_entity_poly.type
_entity_poly.pdbx_seq_one_letter_code
_entity_poly.pdbx_strand_id
1 'polypeptide(L)' 'MKTKRVAAGRRLRQRIATARAAGAEAGMSTAEYAVGTIAAVTFATVLIAVVKSGAVKSALAGIIQAALSVAA' A
#
# COMPACT_ATOMS: atom_id res chain seq x y z
N MET A 1 27.39 -30.03 -36.88
CA MET A 1 27.74 -29.03 -35.84
C MET A 1 26.73 -27.88 -35.66
N LYS A 2 25.77 -27.64 -36.57
CA LYS A 2 24.79 -26.52 -36.49
C LYS A 2 23.64 -26.73 -35.47
N THR A 3 23.19 -27.97 -35.28
CA THR A 3 22.06 -28.34 -34.40
C THR A 3 22.32 -28.08 -32.91
N LYS A 4 23.56 -28.28 -32.44
CA LYS A 4 23.93 -28.05 -31.03
C LYS A 4 23.83 -26.57 -30.63
N ARG A 5 24.11 -25.63 -31.54
CA ARG A 5 24.06 -24.18 -31.29
C ARG A 5 22.62 -23.68 -31.11
N VAL A 6 21.68 -24.17 -31.92
CA VAL A 6 20.25 -23.83 -31.82
C VAL A 6 19.64 -24.38 -30.53
N ALA A 7 20.01 -25.60 -30.14
CA ALA A 7 19.57 -26.20 -28.89
C ALA A 7 20.11 -25.45 -27.65
N ALA A 8 21.35 -24.96 -27.69
CA ALA A 8 21.92 -24.13 -26.63
C ALA A 8 21.19 -22.79 -26.48
N GLY A 9 20.89 -22.11 -27.60
CA GLY A 9 20.12 -20.86 -27.59
C GLY A 9 18.69 -21.01 -27.04
N ARG A 10 18.01 -22.13 -27.38
CA ARG A 10 16.67 -22.44 -26.85
C ARG A 10 16.69 -22.65 -25.33
N ARG A 11 17.68 -23.38 -24.82
CA ARG A 11 17.86 -23.60 -23.37
C ARG A 11 18.12 -22.31 -22.60
N LEU A 12 18.96 -21.42 -23.12
CA LEU A 12 19.21 -20.13 -22.49
C LEU A 12 17.94 -19.26 -22.42
N ARG A 13 17.18 -19.20 -23.52
CA ARG A 13 15.89 -18.48 -23.55
C ARG A 13 14.89 -19.04 -22.55
N GLN A 14 14.78 -20.36 -22.44
CA GLN A 14 13.94 -21.02 -21.44
C GLN A 14 14.37 -20.67 -20.01
N ARG A 15 15.66 -20.73 -19.69
CA ARG A 15 16.19 -20.37 -18.36
C ARG A 15 15.92 -18.91 -17.98
N ILE A 16 16.05 -18.00 -18.94
CA ILE A 16 15.76 -16.59 -18.72
C ILE A 16 14.26 -16.37 -18.50
N ALA A 17 13.40 -17.05 -19.27
CA ALA A 17 11.95 -16.97 -19.09
C ALA A 17 11.51 -17.48 -17.72
N THR A 18 12.04 -18.62 -17.27
CA THR A 18 11.72 -19.18 -15.94
C THR A 18 12.25 -18.30 -14.81
N ALA A 19 13.45 -17.73 -14.95
CA ALA A 19 14.01 -16.82 -13.96
C ALA A 19 13.19 -15.52 -13.84
N ARG A 20 12.68 -14.99 -14.96
CA ARG A 20 11.79 -13.83 -14.96
C ARG A 20 10.44 -14.12 -14.33
N ALA A 21 9.84 -15.27 -14.64
CA ALA A 21 8.59 -15.70 -14.02
C ALA A 21 8.74 -15.83 -12.49
N ALA A 22 9.81 -16.47 -12.02
CA ALA A 22 10.09 -16.59 -10.59
C ALA A 22 10.29 -15.22 -9.88
N GLY A 23 10.96 -14.27 -10.54
CA GLY A 23 11.14 -12.92 -10.01
C GLY A 23 9.85 -12.09 -9.99
N ALA A 24 8.95 -12.30 -10.95
CA ALA A 24 7.65 -11.62 -11.00
C ALA A 24 6.75 -12.01 -9.82
N GLU A 25 6.69 -13.31 -9.48
CA GLU A 25 5.95 -13.81 -8.32
C GLU A 25 6.53 -13.27 -7.00
N ALA A 26 7.87 -13.22 -6.88
CA ALA A 26 8.53 -12.65 -5.70
C ALA A 26 8.23 -11.15 -5.53
N GLY A 27 8.19 -10.39 -6.63
CA GLY A 27 7.88 -8.95 -6.63
C GLY A 27 6.40 -8.62 -6.41
N MET A 28 5.49 -9.55 -6.73
CA MET A 28 4.05 -9.36 -6.58
C MET A 28 3.66 -9.09 -5.13
N SER A 29 4.15 -9.91 -4.20
CA SER A 29 3.91 -9.73 -2.76
C SER A 29 4.42 -8.38 -2.22
N THR A 30 5.62 -7.94 -2.62
CA THR A 30 6.19 -6.66 -2.14
C THR A 30 5.42 -5.45 -2.69
N ALA A 31 4.96 -5.52 -3.93
CA ALA A 31 4.15 -4.46 -4.54
C ALA A 31 2.77 -4.34 -3.86
N GLU A 32 2.13 -5.46 -3.54
CA GLU A 32 0.85 -5.49 -2.82
C GLU A 32 0.94 -4.80 -1.45
N TYR A 33 1.98 -5.12 -0.67
CA TYR A 33 2.21 -4.48 0.63
C TYR A 33 2.46 -2.97 0.50
N ALA A 34 3.23 -2.55 -0.51
CA ALA A 34 3.49 -1.14 -0.75
C ALA A 34 2.21 -0.38 -1.12
N VAL A 35 1.41 -0.92 -2.03
CA VAL A 35 0.11 -0.32 -2.43
C VAL A 35 -0.86 -0.30 -1.26
N GLY A 36 -0.94 -1.39 -0.48
CA GLY A 36 -1.78 -1.46 0.71
C GLY A 36 -1.42 -0.37 1.74
N THR A 37 -0.13 -0.13 1.95
CA THR A 37 0.35 0.92 2.85
C THR A 37 0.00 2.32 2.33
N ILE A 38 0.22 2.59 1.05
CA ILE A 38 -0.13 3.88 0.43
C ILE A 38 -1.64 4.14 0.51
N ALA A 39 -2.45 3.12 0.25
CA ALA A 39 -3.91 3.20 0.38
C ALA A 39 -4.32 3.54 1.82
N ALA A 40 -3.74 2.85 2.82
CA ALA A 40 -4.01 3.11 4.23
C ALA A 40 -3.59 4.53 4.66
N VAL A 41 -2.40 4.99 4.25
CA VAL A 41 -1.90 6.34 4.58
C VAL A 41 -2.76 7.43 3.95
N THR A 42 -3.21 7.22 2.72
CA THR A 42 -4.11 8.15 2.03
C THR A 42 -5.45 8.26 2.78
N PHE A 43 -6.03 7.11 3.18
CA PHE A 43 -7.25 7.09 3.97
C PHE A 43 -7.07 7.77 5.34
N ALA A 44 -5.97 7.48 6.04
CA ALA A 44 -5.64 8.12 7.31
C ALA A 44 -5.52 9.65 7.18
N THR A 45 -4.97 10.13 6.06
CA THR A 45 -4.87 11.58 5.78
C THR A 45 -6.24 12.24 5.69
N VAL A 46 -7.20 11.59 5.04
CA VAL A 46 -8.60 12.06 4.99
C VAL A 46 -9.21 12.09 6.39
N LEU A 47 -9.02 11.04 7.20
CA LEU A 47 -9.52 11.02 8.58
C LEU A 47 -8.91 12.13 9.45
N ILE A 48 -7.63 12.43 9.27
CA ILE A 48 -6.98 13.56 9.95
C ILE A 48 -7.67 14.88 9.59
N ALA A 49 -8.02 15.07 8.31
CA ALA A 49 -8.76 16.26 7.89
C ALA A 49 -10.15 16.35 8.54
N VAL A 50 -10.86 15.22 8.65
CA VAL A 50 -12.16 15.13 9.34
C VAL A 50 -12.02 15.51 10.82
N VAL A 51 -11.07 14.93 11.53
CA VAL A 51 -10.83 15.22 12.96
C VAL A 51 -10.44 16.69 13.17
N LYS A 52 -9.68 17.27 12.24
CA LYS A 52 -9.28 18.68 12.30
C LYS A 52 -10.38 19.66 11.86
N SER A 53 -11.51 19.17 11.36
CA SER A 53 -12.61 20.01 10.85
C SER A 53 -13.26 20.86 11.94
N GLY A 54 -13.89 21.97 11.52
CA GLY A 54 -14.64 22.83 12.43
C GLY A 54 -15.78 22.09 13.13
N ALA A 55 -16.51 21.23 12.42
CA ALA A 55 -17.63 20.47 12.98
C ALA A 55 -17.21 19.58 14.17
N VAL A 56 -16.12 18.82 14.02
CA VAL A 56 -15.60 17.96 15.10
C VAL A 56 -15.10 18.81 16.27
N LYS A 57 -14.39 19.91 15.99
CA LYS A 57 -13.92 20.84 17.04
C LYS A 57 -15.09 21.45 17.82
N SER A 58 -16.14 21.91 17.13
CA SER A 58 -17.33 22.48 17.77
C SER A 58 -18.07 21.46 18.61
N ALA A 59 -18.21 20.21 18.14
CA ALA A 59 -18.82 19.14 18.92
C ALA A 59 -18.02 18.86 20.20
N LEU A 60 -16.70 18.72 20.11
CA LEU A 60 -15.82 18.53 21.27
C LEU A 60 -15.87 19.72 22.23
N ALA A 61 -15.86 20.96 21.72
CA ALA A 61 -16.00 22.15 22.54
C ALA A 61 -17.33 22.18 23.30
N GLY A 62 -18.43 21.78 22.65
CA GLY A 62 -19.73 21.66 23.30
C GLY A 62 -19.74 20.63 24.45
N ILE A 63 -19.11 19.46 24.25
CA ILE A 63 -18.96 18.45 25.31
C ILE A 63 -18.16 19.01 26.49
N ILE A 64 -17.05 19.69 26.22
CA ILE A 64 -16.21 20.29 27.27
C ILE A 64 -16.98 21.36 28.04
N GLN A 65 -17.69 22.26 27.35
CA GLN A 65 -18.50 23.30 27.99
C GLN A 65 -19.62 22.71 28.85
N ALA A 66 -20.31 21.67 28.37
CA ALA A 66 -21.33 20.97 29.12
C ALA A 66 -20.75 20.34 30.41
N ALA A 67 -19.58 19.70 30.32
CA ALA A 67 -18.91 19.14 31.49
C ALA A 67 -18.50 20.20 32.51
N LEU A 68 -17.99 21.35 32.06
CA LEU A 68 -17.61 22.46 32.94
C LEU A 68 -18.83 23.10 33.62
N SER A 69 -19.97 23.18 32.94
CA SER A 69 -21.21 23.71 33.52
C SER A 69 -21.81 22.86 34.63
N VAL A 70 -21.42 21.58 34.75
CA VAL A 70 -21.86 20.70 35.85
C VAL A 70 -20.95 20.82 37.07
N ALA A 71 -19.69 21.22 36.87
CA ALA A 71 -18.70 21.35 37.93
C ALA A 71 -18.65 22.75 38.60
N ALA A 72 -19.29 23.75 37.98
CA ALA A 72 -19.42 25.11 38.47
C ALA A 72 -20.76 25.29 39.21
#